data_AF-A0A4Q9XKS0-F1
#
_entry.id   AF-A0A4Q9XKS0-F1
#
_cell.length_a   1.000
_cell.length_b   1.000
_cell.length_c   1.000
_cell.angle_alpha   90.00
_cell.angle_beta   90.00
_cell.angle_gamma   90.00
#
_symmetry.space_group_name_H-M   'P 1'
#
loop_
_entity.id
_entity.type
_entity.pdbx_description
1 polymer ?
#
loop_
_entity_poly.entity_id
_entity_poly.type
_entity_poly.pdbx_seq_one_letter_code
_entity_poly.pdbx_strand_id
1 'polypeptide(L)'
;MQTQKFSPLVMFFHWFTFLALIGVYVAVEGHEWFERGTDMRKYFMIAHFWLGLSVLLLTVPRIITRFFSAYPPITPTPPVWQDKIAKLTLLAMYVWMLAMPLLGWAMQSAEGREVTFWGMQLPALLDLNKELGHDLEEVHEALGTFGYLLIGVHILAAIWHQHVMKDDTLQRMRPGR
;
A
#
# COMPACT_ATOMS: atom_id res chain seq x y z
N MET A 1 18.43 -27.23 -2.82
CA MET A 1 19.07 -25.89 -2.82
C MET A 1 18.38 -25.04 -1.78
N GLN A 2 19.13 -24.29 -0.97
CA GLN A 2 18.56 -23.38 0.01
C GLN A 2 18.05 -22.12 -0.70
N THR A 3 16.78 -21.78 -0.52
CA THR A 3 16.17 -20.58 -1.11
C THR A 3 16.86 -19.32 -0.59
N GLN A 4 17.36 -18.46 -1.49
CA GLN A 4 17.91 -17.17 -1.10
C GLN A 4 16.78 -16.19 -0.81
N LYS A 5 16.70 -15.66 0.42
CA LYS A 5 15.63 -14.75 0.86
C LYS A 5 15.99 -13.29 0.65
N PHE A 6 14.97 -12.44 0.61
CA PHE A 6 15.16 -10.99 0.70
C PHE A 6 15.79 -10.61 2.04
N SER A 7 16.38 -9.41 2.10
CA SER A 7 16.91 -8.89 3.36
C SER A 7 15.77 -8.78 4.41
N PRO A 8 16.06 -9.02 5.69
CA PRO A 8 15.05 -8.94 6.76
C PRO A 8 14.31 -7.60 6.79
N LEU A 9 14.99 -6.49 6.47
CA LEU A 9 14.37 -5.16 6.38
C LEU A 9 13.35 -5.07 5.24
N VAL A 10 13.65 -5.59 4.05
CA VAL A 10 12.70 -5.60 2.93
C VAL A 10 11.46 -6.43 3.28
N MET A 11 11.65 -7.60 3.92
CA MET A 11 10.54 -8.43 4.38
C MET A 11 9.72 -7.72 5.46
N PHE A 12 10.37 -7.10 6.45
CA PHE A 12 9.71 -6.32 7.50
C PHE A 12 8.81 -5.25 6.89
N PHE A 13 9.35 -4.38 6.04
CA PHE A 13 8.54 -3.32 5.44
C PHE A 13 7.43 -3.87 4.56
N HIS A 14 7.65 -4.97 3.83
CA HIS A 14 6.61 -5.60 3.02
C HIS A 14 5.43 -6.07 3.88
N TRP A 15 5.68 -6.85 4.93
CA TRP A 15 4.61 -7.41 5.76
C TRP A 15 3.91 -6.36 6.61
N PHE A 16 4.63 -5.37 7.13
CA PHE A 16 4.00 -4.25 7.82
C PHE A 16 3.17 -3.37 6.88
N THR A 17 3.61 -3.18 5.63
CA THR A 17 2.79 -2.48 4.62
C THR A 17 1.52 -3.28 4.32
N PHE A 18 1.63 -4.61 4.19
CA PHE A 18 0.47 -5.48 4.00
C PHE A 18 -0.54 -5.38 5.15
N LEU A 19 -0.08 -5.44 6.40
CA LEU A 19 -0.93 -5.27 7.58
C LEU A 19 -1.56 -3.87 7.65
N ALA A 20 -0.79 -2.82 7.33
CA ALA A 20 -1.30 -1.46 7.25
C ALA A 20 -2.39 -1.32 6.19
N LEU A 21 -2.20 -1.90 4.99
CA LEU A 21 -3.21 -1.89 3.93
C LEU A 21 -4.50 -2.62 4.33
N ILE A 22 -4.40 -3.77 5.01
CA ILE A 22 -5.59 -4.42 5.59
C ILE A 22 -6.32 -3.44 6.51
N GLY A 23 -5.59 -2.79 7.42
CA GLY A 23 -6.16 -1.82 8.34
C GLY A 23 -6.79 -0.62 7.62
N VAL A 24 -6.17 -0.10 6.55
CA VAL A 24 -6.71 1.00 5.72
C VAL A 24 -8.08 0.62 5.15
N TYR A 25 -8.20 -0.59 4.57
CA TYR A 25 -9.46 -1.04 4.00
C TYR A 25 -10.49 -1.38 5.07
N VAL A 26 -10.10 -2.02 6.18
CA VAL A 26 -11.02 -2.24 7.31
C VAL A 26 -11.53 -0.91 7.87
N ALA A 27 -10.67 0.11 7.93
CA ALA A 27 -11.04 1.44 8.40
C ALA A 27 -12.00 2.16 7.44
N VAL A 28 -11.72 2.13 6.13
CA VAL A 28 -12.58 2.80 5.13
C VAL A 28 -13.89 2.05 4.91
N GLU A 29 -13.94 0.73 4.94
CA GLU A 29 -15.20 0.00 4.79
C GLU A 29 -16.00 0.03 6.09
N GLY A 30 -15.31 -0.14 7.23
CA GLY A 30 -15.95 -0.22 8.54
C GLY A 30 -16.58 1.09 9.01
N HIS A 31 -16.16 2.25 8.48
CA HIS A 31 -16.80 3.52 8.82
C HIS A 31 -18.29 3.56 8.41
N GLU A 32 -18.69 2.77 7.40
CA GLU A 32 -20.07 2.68 6.91
C GLU A 32 -20.98 1.88 7.84
N TRP A 33 -20.42 1.08 8.76
CA TRP A 33 -21.21 0.35 9.75
C TRP A 33 -21.81 1.27 10.82
N PHE A 34 -21.37 2.53 10.87
CA PHE A 34 -21.79 3.50 11.86
C PHE A 34 -22.46 4.71 11.20
N GLU A 35 -23.51 5.21 11.86
CA GLU A 35 -24.25 6.39 11.39
C GLU A 35 -23.37 7.64 11.31
N ARG A 36 -23.74 8.55 10.39
CA ARG A 36 -23.07 9.84 10.24
C ARG A 36 -23.19 10.65 11.54
N GLY A 37 -22.09 11.28 11.94
CA GLY A 37 -22.01 12.08 13.17
C GLY A 37 -21.61 11.31 14.43
N THR A 38 -21.49 9.98 14.37
CA THR A 38 -21.01 9.19 15.52
C THR A 38 -19.49 9.27 15.68
N ASP A 39 -19.02 9.21 16.93
CA ASP A 39 -17.59 9.18 17.25
C ASP A 39 -16.89 7.96 16.63
N MET A 40 -17.57 6.81 16.59
CA MET A 40 -17.01 5.59 15.99
C MET A 40 -16.70 5.79 14.50
N ARG A 41 -17.64 6.35 13.72
CA ARG A 41 -17.38 6.68 12.31
C ARG A 41 -16.17 7.59 12.15
N LYS A 42 -16.04 8.61 13.03
CA LYS A 42 -14.89 9.51 13.05
C LYS A 42 -13.58 8.77 13.36
N TYR A 43 -13.57 7.86 14.34
CA TYR A 43 -12.39 7.08 14.69
C TYR A 43 -11.94 6.14 13.57
N PHE A 44 -12.88 5.53 12.84
CA PHE A 44 -12.55 4.74 11.65
C PHE A 44 -11.88 5.61 10.58
N MET A 45 -12.39 6.82 10.32
CA MET A 45 -11.74 7.72 9.36
C MET A 45 -10.37 8.22 9.84
N ILE A 46 -10.20 8.51 11.13
CA ILE A 46 -8.88 8.84 11.70
C ILE A 46 -7.91 7.67 11.50
N ALA A 47 -8.35 6.43 11.79
CA ALA A 47 -7.55 5.24 11.58
C ALA A 47 -7.17 5.06 10.10
N HIS A 48 -8.11 5.29 9.18
CA HIS A 48 -7.84 5.26 7.73
C HIS A 48 -6.73 6.25 7.35
N PHE A 49 -6.81 7.50 7.80
CA PHE A 49 -5.78 8.51 7.54
C PHE A 49 -4.42 8.14 8.12
N TRP A 50 -4.37 7.72 9.39
CA TRP A 50 -3.11 7.35 10.04
C TRP A 50 -2.48 6.12 9.40
N LEU A 51 -3.27 5.11 9.06
CA LEU A 51 -2.75 3.91 8.40
C LEU A 51 -2.31 4.24 6.96
N GLY A 52 -3.04 5.10 6.24
CA GLY A 52 -2.66 5.57 4.92
C GLY A 52 -1.30 6.29 4.91
N LEU A 53 -1.10 7.26 5.81
CA LEU A 53 0.20 7.92 5.96
C LEU A 53 1.30 6.97 6.43
N SER A 54 0.97 5.97 7.24
CA SER A 54 1.91 4.92 7.62
C SER A 54 2.35 4.06 6.43
N VAL A 55 1.47 3.80 5.46
CA VAL A 55 1.83 3.10 4.21
C VAL A 55 2.89 3.89 3.42
N LEU A 56 2.78 5.22 3.36
CA LEU A 56 3.81 6.08 2.76
C LEU A 56 5.15 5.92 3.48
N LEU A 57 5.14 6.02 4.81
CA LEU A 57 6.33 5.91 5.66
C LEU A 57 6.97 4.51 5.65
N LEU A 58 6.21 3.46 5.35
CA LEU A 58 6.75 2.11 5.19
C LEU A 58 7.27 1.88 3.77
N THR A 59 6.58 2.44 2.76
CA THR A 59 6.90 2.22 1.35
C THR A 59 8.19 2.93 0.93
N VAL A 60 8.43 4.16 1.38
CA VAL A 60 9.66 4.90 1.00
C VAL A 60 10.93 4.17 1.49
N PRO A 61 11.07 3.79 2.77
CA PRO A 61 12.21 2.99 3.23
C PRO A 61 12.27 1.61 2.57
N ARG A 62 11.13 0.98 2.26
CA ARG A 62 11.10 -0.29 1.52
C ARG A 62 11.77 -0.16 0.16
N ILE A 63 11.46 0.89 -0.59
CA ILE A 63 12.06 1.15 -1.91
C ILE A 63 13.56 1.39 -1.77
N ILE A 64 13.96 2.26 -0.84
CA ILE A 64 15.38 2.57 -0.57
C ILE A 64 16.15 1.29 -0.20
N THR A 65 15.69 0.55 0.80
CA THR A 65 16.35 -0.69 1.25
C THR A 65 16.39 -1.75 0.16
N ARG A 66 15.36 -1.83 -0.69
CA ARG A 66 15.31 -2.75 -1.83
C ARG A 66 16.38 -2.42 -2.88
N PHE A 67 16.68 -1.15 -3.14
CA PHE A 67 17.76 -0.75 -4.06
C PHE A 67 19.16 -1.12 -3.56
N PHE A 68 19.38 -1.09 -2.24
CA PHE A 68 20.66 -1.45 -1.62
C PHE A 68 20.79 -2.92 -1.21
N SER A 69 19.72 -3.70 -1.33
CA SER A 69 19.72 -5.13 -1.00
C SER A 69 19.88 -6.00 -2.24
N ALA A 70 20.48 -7.17 -2.08
CA ALA A 70 20.49 -8.20 -3.13
C ALA A 70 19.05 -8.54 -3.58
N TYR A 71 18.89 -8.80 -4.87
CA TYR A 71 17.65 -9.34 -5.43
C TYR A 71 17.81 -10.84 -5.62
N PRO A 72 17.23 -11.68 -4.75
CA PRO A 72 17.39 -13.11 -4.88
C PRO A 72 16.65 -13.59 -6.15
N PRO A 73 17.28 -14.40 -7.02
CA PRO A 73 16.61 -14.93 -8.21
C PRO A 73 15.46 -15.89 -7.83
N ILE A 74 14.48 -16.04 -8.72
CA ILE A 74 13.43 -17.07 -8.60
C ILE A 74 13.97 -18.40 -9.10
N THR A 75 13.68 -19.48 -8.37
CA THR A 75 14.04 -20.84 -8.76
C THR A 75 12.81 -21.75 -8.78
N PRO A 76 12.55 -22.47 -9.90
CA PRO A 76 13.23 -22.40 -11.19
C PRO A 76 13.03 -21.05 -11.90
N THR A 77 13.93 -20.68 -12.82
CA THR A 77 13.85 -19.40 -13.53
C THR A 77 12.55 -19.28 -14.31
N PRO A 78 11.73 -18.23 -14.08
CA PRO A 78 10.47 -18.05 -14.77
C PRO A 78 10.69 -17.62 -16.23
N PRO A 79 9.71 -17.86 -17.12
CA PRO A 79 9.70 -17.29 -18.45
C PRO A 79 9.80 -15.75 -18.43
N VAL A 80 10.45 -15.16 -19.44
CA VAL A 80 10.68 -13.71 -19.54
C VAL A 80 9.39 -12.88 -19.45
N TRP A 81 8.26 -13.41 -19.97
CA TRP A 81 6.98 -12.71 -19.91
C TRP A 81 6.44 -12.59 -18.48
N GLN A 82 6.64 -13.61 -17.63
CA GLN A 82 6.22 -13.56 -16.21
C GLN A 82 7.05 -12.53 -15.44
N ASP A 83 8.37 -12.52 -15.66
CA ASP A 83 9.27 -11.54 -15.04
C ASP A 83 8.92 -10.10 -15.43
N LYS A 84 8.57 -9.86 -16.71
CA LYS A 84 8.11 -8.53 -17.17
C LYS A 84 6.81 -8.10 -16.50
N ILE A 85 5.81 -8.98 -16.44
CA ILE A 85 4.54 -8.69 -15.77
C ILE A 85 4.76 -8.44 -14.28
N ALA A 86 5.58 -9.25 -13.60
CA ALA A 86 5.90 -9.07 -12.19
C ALA A 86 6.54 -7.71 -11.91
N LYS A 87 7.47 -7.25 -12.76
CA LYS A 87 8.09 -5.92 -12.67
C LYS A 87 7.07 -4.80 -12.89
N LEU A 88 6.16 -4.95 -13.85
CA LEU A 88 5.10 -3.98 -14.10
C LEU A 88 4.11 -3.89 -12.92
N THR A 89 3.66 -5.03 -12.40
CA THR A 89 2.78 -5.08 -11.22
C THR A 89 3.46 -4.45 -10.01
N LEU A 90 4.76 -4.71 -9.79
CA LEU A 90 5.52 -4.10 -8.70
C LEU A 90 5.64 -2.58 -8.86
N LEU A 91 5.92 -2.10 -10.08
CA LEU A 91 5.97 -0.67 -10.37
C LEU A 91 4.62 0.00 -10.11
N ALA A 92 3.54 -0.59 -10.63
CA ALA A 92 2.18 -0.10 -10.42
C ALA A 92 1.81 -0.07 -8.93
N MET A 93 2.15 -1.12 -8.17
CA MET A 93 1.98 -1.18 -6.72
C MET A 93 2.73 -0.05 -6.01
N TYR A 94 4.00 0.19 -6.33
CA TYR A 94 4.78 1.25 -5.68
C TYR A 94 4.23 2.63 -6.00
N VAL A 95 3.89 2.90 -7.26
CA VAL A 95 3.26 4.17 -7.65
C VAL A 95 1.96 4.37 -6.89
N TRP A 96 1.10 3.36 -6.83
CA TRP A 96 -0.18 3.42 -6.13
C TRP A 96 -0.01 3.64 -4.61
N MET A 97 0.87 2.89 -3.94
CA MET A 97 1.11 3.03 -2.49
C MET A 97 1.71 4.38 -2.10
N LEU A 98 2.43 5.05 -3.01
CA LEU A 98 2.93 6.41 -2.80
C LEU A 98 1.85 7.46 -3.11
N ALA A 99 1.14 7.30 -4.24
CA ALA A 99 0.17 8.26 -4.72
C ALA A 99 -1.06 8.36 -3.81
N MET A 100 -1.63 7.24 -3.38
CA MET A 100 -2.85 7.22 -2.55
C MET A 100 -2.77 8.10 -1.29
N PRO A 101 -1.79 7.94 -0.39
CA PRO A 101 -1.69 8.78 0.80
C PRO A 101 -1.38 10.25 0.48
N LEU A 102 -0.63 10.52 -0.59
CA LEU A 102 -0.37 11.89 -1.03
C LEU A 102 -1.63 12.56 -1.59
N LEU A 103 -2.45 11.82 -2.35
CA LEU A 103 -3.75 12.27 -2.85
C LEU A 103 -4.70 12.55 -1.69
N GLY A 104 -4.79 11.65 -0.71
CA GLY A 104 -5.63 11.86 0.48
C GLY A 104 -5.20 13.09 1.29
N TRP A 105 -3.89 13.33 1.43
CA TRP A 105 -3.37 14.53 2.09
C TRP A 105 -3.65 15.80 1.28
N ALA A 106 -3.45 15.76 -0.04
CA ALA A 106 -3.75 16.87 -0.94
C ALA A 106 -5.25 17.22 -0.93
N MET A 107 -6.12 16.22 -0.97
CA MET A 107 -7.58 16.35 -0.86
C MET A 107 -7.98 17.07 0.43
N GLN A 108 -7.53 16.59 1.58
CA GLN A 108 -7.82 17.24 2.87
C GLN A 108 -7.30 18.68 2.93
N SER A 109 -6.11 18.94 2.37
CA SER A 109 -5.53 20.28 2.28
C SER A 109 -6.41 21.22 1.45
N ALA A 110 -6.84 20.77 0.27
CA ALA A 110 -7.69 21.52 -0.65
C ALA A 110 -9.09 21.78 -0.08
N GLU A 111 -9.61 20.91 0.78
CA GLU A 111 -10.85 21.12 1.51
C GLU A 111 -10.72 22.07 2.72
N GLY A 112 -9.50 22.52 3.05
CA GLY A 112 -9.22 23.35 4.22
C GLY A 112 -9.28 22.59 5.54
N ARG A 113 -9.13 21.27 5.51
CA ARG A 113 -9.12 20.41 6.70
C ARG A 113 -7.69 20.22 7.19
N GLU A 114 -7.51 20.28 8.50
CA GLU A 114 -6.20 20.04 9.11
C GLU A 114 -5.84 18.55 9.05
N VAL A 115 -4.66 18.25 8.52
CA VAL A 115 -4.13 16.89 8.53
C VAL A 115 -3.27 16.69 9.76
N THR A 116 -3.63 15.70 10.58
CA THR A 116 -2.86 15.34 11.78
C THR A 116 -2.37 13.90 11.69
N PHE A 117 -1.13 13.68 12.10
CA PHE A 117 -0.50 12.37 12.16
C PHE A 117 0.15 12.19 13.52
N TRP A 118 -0.38 11.27 14.33
CA TRP A 118 0.08 11.03 15.72
C TRP A 118 0.16 12.30 16.58
N GLY A 119 -0.83 13.19 16.44
CA GLY A 119 -0.90 14.46 17.18
C GLY A 119 -0.03 15.60 16.61
N MET A 120 0.77 15.34 15.58
CA MET A 120 1.48 16.38 14.83
C MET A 120 0.61 16.89 13.69
N GLN A 121 0.40 18.20 13.61
CA GLN A 121 -0.21 18.83 12.44
C GLN A 121 0.80 18.85 11.29
N LEU A 122 0.41 18.28 10.16
CA LEU A 122 1.21 18.30 8.94
C LEU A 122 0.88 19.56 8.13
N PRO A 123 1.85 20.12 7.38
CA PRO A 123 1.60 21.27 6.52
C PRO A 123 0.57 20.91 5.44
N ALA A 124 -0.23 21.90 5.04
CA ALA A 124 -1.09 21.75 3.87
C ALA A 124 -0.23 21.56 2.62
N LEU A 125 -0.59 20.60 1.76
CA LEU A 125 0.08 20.40 0.47
C LEU A 125 -0.46 21.33 -0.63
N LEU A 126 -1.71 21.77 -0.47
CA LEU A 126 -2.45 22.61 -1.40
C LEU A 126 -3.20 23.69 -0.63
N ASP A 127 -3.40 24.84 -1.27
CA ASP A 127 -4.29 25.89 -0.76
C ASP A 127 -5.76 25.48 -0.84
N LEU A 128 -6.62 26.16 -0.08
CA LEU A 128 -8.06 25.94 -0.08
C LEU A 128 -8.65 26.11 -1.48
N ASN A 129 -9.11 25.00 -2.05
CA ASN A 129 -9.83 24.93 -3.32
C ASN A 129 -10.80 23.73 -3.26
N LYS A 130 -12.07 24.00 -2.95
CA LYS A 130 -13.07 22.95 -2.73
C LYS A 130 -13.43 22.15 -3.99
N GLU A 131 -13.37 22.78 -5.16
CA GLU A 131 -13.61 22.10 -6.43
C GLU A 131 -12.52 21.05 -6.67
N LEU A 132 -11.25 21.45 -6.54
CA LEU A 132 -10.13 20.53 -6.61
C LEU A 132 -10.19 19.46 -5.51
N GLY A 133 -10.63 19.82 -4.30
CA GLY A 133 -10.85 18.85 -3.21
C GLY A 133 -11.81 17.73 -3.61
N HIS A 134 -12.96 18.08 -4.20
CA HIS A 134 -13.93 17.13 -4.72
C HIS A 134 -13.37 16.25 -5.85
N ASP A 135 -12.66 16.86 -6.82
CA ASP A 135 -12.02 16.10 -7.89
C ASP A 135 -10.99 15.09 -7.35
N LEU A 136 -10.20 15.49 -6.34
CA LEU A 136 -9.23 14.63 -5.68
C LEU A 136 -9.90 13.52 -4.88
N GLU A 137 -11.07 13.77 -4.26
CA GLU A 137 -11.88 12.76 -3.59
C GLU A 137 -12.35 11.69 -4.57
N GLU A 138 -12.95 12.08 -5.70
CA GLU A 138 -13.38 11.13 -6.75
C GLU A 138 -12.21 10.29 -7.28
N VAL A 139 -11.06 10.93 -7.54
CA VAL A 139 -9.85 10.21 -7.97
C VAL A 139 -9.33 9.28 -6.89
N HIS A 140 -9.32 9.70 -5.63
CA HIS A 140 -8.86 8.88 -4.51
C HIS A 140 -9.75 7.67 -4.31
N GLU A 141 -11.08 7.82 -4.35
CA GLU A 141 -12.05 6.72 -4.26
C GLU A 141 -11.91 5.73 -5.43
N ALA A 142 -11.79 6.24 -6.66
CA ALA A 142 -11.62 5.41 -7.85
C ALA A 142 -10.31 4.59 -7.78
N LEU A 143 -9.19 5.23 -7.38
CA LEU A 143 -7.90 4.55 -7.20
C LEU A 143 -7.89 3.63 -5.98
N GLY A 144 -8.65 3.95 -4.94
CA GLY A 144 -8.90 3.06 -3.79
C GLY A 144 -9.56 1.78 -4.24
N THR A 145 -10.63 1.87 -5.03
CA THR A 145 -11.31 0.70 -5.61
C THR A 145 -10.39 -0.10 -6.54
N PHE A 146 -9.64 0.58 -7.41
CA PHE A 146 -8.64 -0.07 -8.27
C PHE A 146 -7.56 -0.79 -7.47
N GLY A 147 -7.23 -0.31 -6.28
CA GLY A 147 -6.31 -0.93 -5.33
C GLY A 147 -6.66 -2.39 -4.99
N TYR A 148 -7.95 -2.74 -4.89
CA TYR A 148 -8.38 -4.13 -4.67
C TYR A 148 -7.93 -5.07 -5.79
N LEU A 149 -8.10 -4.66 -7.05
CA LEU A 149 -7.65 -5.44 -8.20
C LEU A 149 -6.13 -5.65 -8.15
N LEU A 150 -5.43 -4.56 -7.88
CA LEU A 150 -3.98 -4.47 -7.85
C LEU A 150 -3.38 -5.40 -6.76
N ILE A 151 -3.92 -5.35 -5.54
CA ILE A 151 -3.55 -6.23 -4.42
C ILE A 151 -3.99 -7.68 -4.70
N GLY A 152 -5.20 -7.87 -5.22
CA GLY A 152 -5.75 -9.18 -5.55
C GLY A 152 -4.90 -9.93 -6.57
N VAL A 153 -4.55 -9.29 -7.69
CA VAL A 153 -3.65 -9.86 -8.70
C VAL A 153 -2.30 -10.23 -8.09
N HIS A 154 -1.73 -9.37 -7.24
CA HIS A 154 -0.46 -9.64 -6.57
C HIS A 154 -0.53 -10.90 -5.67
N ILE A 155 -1.56 -11.02 -4.84
CA ILE A 155 -1.75 -12.16 -3.94
C ILE A 155 -2.03 -13.44 -4.72
N LEU A 156 -2.93 -13.38 -5.72
CA LEU A 156 -3.26 -14.52 -6.56
C LEU A 156 -2.04 -15.02 -7.33
N ALA A 157 -1.19 -14.12 -7.83
CA ALA A 157 0.07 -14.49 -8.46
C ALA A 157 0.98 -15.22 -7.47
N ALA A 158 1.14 -14.72 -6.23
CA ALA A 158 1.96 -15.39 -5.23
C ALA A 158 1.46 -16.81 -4.89
N ILE A 159 0.14 -16.98 -4.76
CA ILE A 159 -0.52 -18.29 -4.53
C ILE A 159 -0.30 -19.21 -5.74
N TRP A 160 -0.49 -18.68 -6.96
CA TRP A 160 -0.27 -19.42 -8.20
C TRP A 160 1.18 -19.90 -8.32
N HIS A 161 2.14 -19.03 -8.01
CA HIS A 161 3.56 -19.38 -8.01
C HIS A 161 3.89 -20.48 -6.98
N GLN A 162 3.31 -20.39 -5.78
CA GLN A 162 3.51 -21.39 -4.73
C GLN A 162 2.90 -22.77 -5.07
N HIS A 163 1.67 -22.80 -5.59
CA HIS A 163 0.90 -24.03 -5.69
C HIS A 163 0.88 -24.65 -7.09
N VAL A 164 0.96 -23.83 -8.14
CA VAL A 164 0.91 -24.28 -9.55
C VAL A 164 2.30 -24.33 -10.14
N MET A 165 3.05 -23.22 -10.10
CA MET A 165 4.42 -23.18 -10.63
C MET A 165 5.41 -23.90 -9.72
N LYS A 166 5.09 -24.01 -8.42
CA LYS A 166 5.90 -24.67 -7.39
C LYS A 166 7.33 -24.10 -7.34
N ASP A 167 7.45 -22.79 -7.53
CA ASP A 167 8.72 -22.08 -7.40
C ASP A 167 8.88 -21.47 -6.00
N ASP A 168 10.02 -20.83 -5.78
CA ASP A 168 10.38 -20.23 -4.50
C ASP A 168 9.88 -18.78 -4.30
N THR A 169 8.99 -18.27 -5.15
CA THR A 169 8.59 -16.84 -5.16
C THR A 169 8.12 -16.33 -3.82
N LEU A 170 7.21 -17.04 -3.16
CA LEU A 170 6.70 -16.62 -1.85
C LEU A 170 7.74 -16.89 -0.74
N GLN A 171 8.47 -18.00 -0.83
CA GLN A 171 9.45 -18.45 0.17
C GLN A 171 10.57 -17.44 0.36
N ARG A 172 10.95 -16.72 -0.72
CA ARG A 172 11.95 -15.63 -0.67
C ARG A 172 11.48 -14.44 0.18
N MET A 173 10.18 -14.28 0.39
CA MET A 173 9.55 -13.17 1.13
C MET A 173 9.01 -13.59 2.51
N ARG A 174 9.06 -14.88 2.88
CA ARG A 174 8.55 -15.37 4.17
C ARG A 174 9.50 -15.02 5.33
N PRO A 175 9.02 -14.43 6.45
CA PRO A 175 9.80 -14.26 7.66
C PRO A 175 10.17 -15.61 8.27
N GLY A 176 11.29 -15.66 9.01
CA GLY A 176 11.75 -16.87 9.70
C GLY A 176 12.65 -17.77 8.85
N ARG A 177 13.04 -18.93 9.41
CA ARG A 177 13.86 -19.94 8.73
C ARG A 177 13.04 -20.73 7.72
#